data_AF-A0A5C8ET93-F1
#
_entry.id   AF-A0A5C8ET93-F1
#
_cell.length_a   1.000
_cell.length_b   1.000
_cell.length_c   1.000
_cell.angle_alpha   90.00
_cell.angle_beta   90.00
_cell.angle_gamma   90.00
#
_symmetry.space_group_name_H-M   'P 1'
#
loop_
_entity.id
_entity.type
_entity.pdbx_description
1 polymer ?
#
loop_
_entity_poly.entity_id
_entity_poly.type
_entity_poly.pdbx_seq_one_letter_code
_entity_poly.pdbx_strand_id
1 'polypeptide(L)'
;MKKIFLFTLFLLFIFFSCNKNIKPLNKNKEYTVNITYVKDNDIISLNPSDFFYIFNSKLPLLSYNLLGYKIKYVLKEGINAEDFYKNNRKLLNKNIELFKKDYIDIKKTSNSILARNILYYSLSNETYSSLNTLFDYDNSTTSLEELASNIAPTFKQNILTLWNTPLLDRKKLLRDDIVAMYTAQYWRVIGSALKDSKIDSHLIIINMPITANYKGANAKTISEGGVVDRLVLENENIENTKSLAVISTYPFLSNNKLFSSQRGVVKIDSKTLNDIFSYYILQTIAMMFNKYDIHTEEKHSIMSEVEKFNYIDWYNNIVNYELRAPYKGLKYYKDSIKY
;
A
#
# COMPACT_ATOMS: atom_id res chain seq x y z
N MET A 1 39.29 22.99 -24.35
CA MET A 1 37.93 23.44 -24.75
C MET A 1 37.05 22.32 -25.31
N LYS A 2 37.48 21.47 -26.26
CA LYS A 2 36.66 20.36 -26.81
C LYS A 2 36.14 19.34 -25.78
N LYS A 3 36.93 19.01 -24.73
CA LYS A 3 36.52 18.07 -23.66
C LYS A 3 35.45 18.66 -22.71
N ILE A 4 35.49 19.97 -22.47
CA ILE A 4 34.49 20.66 -21.63
C ILE A 4 33.16 20.71 -22.37
N PHE A 5 33.18 21.00 -23.68
CA PHE A 5 31.99 21.04 -24.53
C PHE A 5 31.25 19.69 -24.57
N LEU A 6 31.97 18.57 -24.75
CA LEU A 6 31.38 17.22 -24.70
C LEU A 6 30.80 16.87 -23.32
N PHE A 7 31.42 17.32 -22.24
CA PHE A 7 30.94 17.09 -20.88
C PHE A 7 29.65 17.87 -20.58
N THR A 8 29.55 19.13 -21.04
CA THR A 8 28.30 19.90 -20.98
C THR A 8 27.18 19.32 -21.84
N LEU A 9 27.51 18.77 -23.02
CA LEU A 9 26.51 18.13 -23.90
C LEU A 9 25.97 16.83 -23.28
N PHE A 10 26.84 16.04 -22.62
CA PHE A 10 26.45 14.84 -21.89
C PHE A 10 25.57 15.15 -20.66
N LEU A 11 25.91 16.20 -19.91
CA LEU A 11 25.07 16.70 -18.81
C LEU A 11 23.70 17.18 -19.30
N LEU A 12 23.64 17.91 -20.42
CA LEU A 12 22.37 18.31 -21.05
C LEU A 12 21.53 17.09 -21.46
N PHE A 13 22.13 16.05 -22.02
CA PHE A 13 21.41 14.81 -22.35
C PHE A 13 20.87 14.06 -21.11
N ILE A 14 21.57 14.12 -19.97
CA ILE A 14 21.07 13.56 -18.70
C ILE A 14 19.90 14.38 -18.15
N PHE A 15 19.93 15.71 -18.27
CA PHE A 15 18.81 16.57 -17.87
C PHE A 15 17.59 16.44 -18.81
N PHE A 16 17.81 16.18 -20.11
CA PHE A 16 16.71 15.98 -21.08
C PHE A 16 16.14 14.56 -21.11
N SER A 17 16.79 13.54 -20.52
CA SER A 17 16.27 12.16 -20.53
C SER A 17 15.24 11.86 -19.43
N CYS A 18 14.99 12.79 -18.50
CA CYS A 18 14.22 12.49 -17.28
C CYS A 18 12.84 13.16 -17.16
N ASN A 19 12.30 13.75 -18.23
CA ASN A 19 10.90 14.20 -18.24
C ASN A 19 10.08 13.35 -19.21
N LYS A 20 9.73 12.11 -18.81
CA LYS A 20 8.58 11.44 -19.42
C LYS A 20 7.38 12.36 -19.20
N ASN A 21 6.98 13.05 -20.26
CA ASN A 21 5.87 13.98 -20.22
C ASN A 21 4.59 13.14 -20.08
N ILE A 22 4.18 12.92 -18.84
CA ILE A 22 3.00 12.11 -18.51
C ILE A 22 1.78 12.84 -19.07
N LYS A 23 1.28 12.38 -20.22
CA LYS A 23 0.04 12.90 -20.78
C LYS A 23 -1.12 12.44 -19.88
N PRO A 24 -2.03 13.34 -19.50
CA PRO A 24 -3.22 12.96 -18.75
C PRO A 24 -4.08 12.01 -19.58
N LEU A 25 -4.72 11.05 -18.91
CA LEU A 25 -5.69 10.16 -19.55
C LEU A 25 -6.84 10.94 -20.20
N ASN A 26 -7.41 10.38 -21.27
CA ASN A 26 -8.52 10.96 -22.00
C ASN A 26 -9.81 10.90 -21.15
N LYS A 27 -10.27 12.05 -20.65
CA LYS A 27 -11.49 12.16 -19.83
C LYS A 27 -12.77 11.73 -20.54
N ASN A 28 -12.80 11.71 -21.87
CA ASN A 28 -13.97 11.29 -22.65
C ASN A 28 -14.03 9.78 -22.85
N LYS A 29 -12.95 9.04 -22.53
CA LYS A 29 -12.90 7.58 -22.59
C LYS A 29 -13.43 6.98 -21.29
N GLU A 30 -14.19 5.89 -21.40
CA GLU A 30 -14.51 5.03 -20.26
C GLU A 30 -13.35 4.04 -20.02
N TYR A 31 -12.90 3.98 -18.77
CA TYR A 31 -11.84 3.07 -18.32
C TYR A 31 -12.44 1.91 -17.52
N THR A 32 -11.88 0.71 -17.67
CA THR A 32 -12.32 -0.46 -16.91
C THR A 32 -11.33 -0.77 -15.80
N VAL A 33 -11.84 -1.00 -14.60
CA VAL A 33 -11.08 -1.52 -13.46
C VAL A 33 -11.68 -2.84 -13.01
N ASN A 34 -10.91 -3.91 -13.13
CA ASN A 34 -11.29 -5.24 -12.70
C ASN A 34 -11.03 -5.42 -11.20
N ILE A 35 -12.06 -5.81 -10.46
CA ILE A 35 -11.98 -6.04 -9.01
C ILE A 35 -11.99 -7.54 -8.75
N THR A 36 -10.97 -8.04 -8.05
CA THR A 36 -10.93 -9.41 -7.55
C THR A 36 -11.01 -9.37 -6.03
N TYR A 37 -11.97 -10.06 -5.44
CA TYR A 37 -12.06 -10.19 -3.99
C TYR A 37 -11.52 -11.56 -3.53
N VAL A 38 -10.47 -11.55 -2.72
CA VAL A 38 -9.84 -12.75 -2.17
C VAL A 38 -10.17 -12.83 -0.68
N LYS A 39 -10.89 -13.88 -0.27
CA LYS A 39 -11.47 -13.99 1.07
C LYS A 39 -10.90 -15.17 1.85
N ASP A 40 -10.42 -14.92 3.07
CA ASP A 40 -10.34 -15.93 4.13
C ASP A 40 -11.68 -15.95 4.87
N ASN A 41 -12.36 -17.09 4.90
CA ASN A 41 -13.72 -17.19 5.45
C ASN A 41 -13.76 -17.05 6.97
N ASP A 42 -12.64 -17.28 7.65
CA ASP A 42 -12.56 -17.24 9.12
C ASP A 42 -12.25 -15.83 9.65
N ILE A 43 -12.12 -14.85 8.74
CA ILE A 43 -11.78 -13.46 9.07
C ILE A 43 -12.94 -12.54 8.71
N ILE A 44 -13.17 -11.53 9.55
CA ILE A 44 -14.18 -10.50 9.33
C ILE A 44 -14.03 -9.88 7.92
N SER A 45 -15.17 -9.69 7.25
CA SER A 45 -15.23 -9.21 5.88
C SER A 45 -16.40 -8.26 5.68
N LEU A 46 -16.30 -7.39 4.66
CA LEU A 46 -17.45 -6.65 4.14
C LEU A 46 -18.51 -7.62 3.58
N ASN A 47 -19.77 -7.20 3.63
CA ASN A 47 -20.85 -7.99 3.06
C ASN A 47 -20.87 -7.84 1.53
N PRO A 48 -21.31 -8.87 0.78
CA PRO A 48 -21.47 -8.76 -0.67
C PRO A 48 -22.34 -7.56 -1.12
N SER A 49 -23.36 -7.20 -0.34
CA SER A 49 -24.20 -6.03 -0.59
C SER A 49 -23.42 -4.71 -0.50
N ASP A 50 -22.45 -4.62 0.41
CA ASP A 50 -21.58 -3.45 0.55
C ASP A 50 -20.73 -3.29 -0.72
N PHE A 51 -20.17 -4.38 -1.24
CA PHE A 51 -19.43 -4.37 -2.51
C PHE A 51 -20.31 -3.89 -3.68
N PHE A 52 -21.53 -4.41 -3.81
CA PHE A 52 -22.43 -4.00 -4.88
C PHE A 52 -22.72 -2.50 -4.82
N TYR A 53 -23.08 -1.99 -3.64
CA TYR A 53 -23.36 -0.56 -3.46
C TYR A 53 -22.13 0.30 -3.79
N ILE A 54 -20.96 -0.07 -3.28
CA ILE A 54 -19.72 0.69 -3.43
C ILE A 54 -19.28 0.73 -4.89
N PHE A 55 -19.21 -0.41 -5.58
CA PHE A 55 -18.64 -0.49 -6.93
C PHE A 55 -19.63 -0.13 -8.04
N ASN A 56 -20.93 -0.37 -7.88
CA ASN A 56 -21.91 -0.09 -8.93
C ASN A 56 -22.56 1.29 -8.82
N SER A 57 -22.65 1.85 -7.61
CA SER A 57 -23.37 3.12 -7.39
C SER A 57 -22.42 4.24 -6.97
N LYS A 58 -21.64 4.02 -5.91
CA LYS A 58 -20.90 5.10 -5.26
C LYS A 58 -19.61 5.48 -5.98
N LEU A 59 -18.74 4.51 -6.27
CA LEU A 59 -17.44 4.76 -6.90
C LEU A 59 -17.52 5.37 -8.32
N PRO A 60 -18.42 4.94 -9.22
CA PRO A 60 -18.55 5.60 -10.53
C PRO A 60 -18.84 7.10 -10.40
N LEU A 61 -19.74 7.47 -9.48
CA LEU A 61 -20.09 8.86 -9.21
C LEU A 61 -18.90 9.63 -8.61
N LEU A 62 -18.24 9.06 -7.59
CA LEU A 62 -17.09 9.69 -6.94
C LEU A 62 -15.92 9.90 -7.91
N SER A 63 -15.61 8.91 -8.73
CA SER A 63 -14.54 8.98 -9.74
C SER A 63 -14.79 10.05 -10.79
N TYR A 64 -16.05 10.19 -11.23
CA TYR A 64 -16.42 11.25 -12.14
C TYR A 64 -16.33 12.62 -11.46
N ASN A 65 -16.94 12.79 -10.30
CA ASN A 65 -17.03 14.09 -9.61
C ASN A 65 -15.68 14.59 -9.12
N LEU A 66 -14.81 13.71 -8.61
CA LEU A 66 -13.56 14.11 -7.95
C LEU A 66 -12.33 13.99 -8.85
N LEU A 67 -12.29 13.01 -9.75
CA LEU A 67 -11.14 12.79 -10.64
C LEU A 67 -11.42 13.22 -12.08
N GLY A 68 -12.69 13.38 -12.47
CA GLY A 68 -13.09 13.75 -13.82
C GLY A 68 -12.98 12.61 -14.83
N TYR A 69 -12.98 11.35 -14.37
CA TYR A 69 -12.83 10.16 -15.22
C TYR A 69 -14.07 9.27 -15.13
N LYS A 70 -14.51 8.76 -16.29
CA LYS A 70 -15.54 7.72 -16.37
C LYS A 70 -14.87 6.37 -16.16
N ILE A 71 -15.19 5.70 -15.05
CA ILE A 71 -14.62 4.41 -14.70
C ILE A 71 -15.74 3.40 -14.47
N LYS A 72 -15.68 2.29 -15.20
CA LYS A 72 -16.49 1.10 -15.00
C LYS A 72 -15.76 0.13 -14.10
N TYR A 73 -16.34 -0.19 -12.96
CA TYR A 73 -15.83 -1.20 -12.04
C TYR A 73 -16.48 -2.55 -12.36
N VAL A 74 -15.65 -3.56 -12.62
CA VAL A 74 -16.10 -4.91 -12.94
C VAL A 74 -15.71 -5.82 -11.80
N LEU A 75 -16.67 -6.12 -10.92
CA LEU A 75 -16.49 -7.07 -9.84
C LEU A 75 -16.51 -8.49 -10.40
N LYS A 76 -15.39 -9.21 -10.22
CA LYS A 76 -15.32 -10.65 -10.47
C LYS A 76 -15.90 -11.40 -9.28
N GLU A 77 -16.36 -12.63 -9.53
CA GLU A 77 -16.72 -13.54 -8.44
C GLU A 77 -15.56 -13.66 -7.45
N GLY A 78 -15.92 -13.64 -6.16
CA GLY A 78 -14.94 -13.80 -5.08
C GLY A 78 -14.26 -15.17 -5.15
N ILE A 79 -13.02 -15.23 -4.69
CA ILE A 79 -12.24 -16.46 -4.61
C ILE A 79 -11.74 -16.69 -3.19
N ASN A 80 -11.76 -17.94 -2.73
CA ASN A 80 -11.19 -18.31 -1.44
C ASN A 80 -9.66 -18.09 -1.47
N ALA A 81 -9.10 -17.62 -0.35
CA ALA A 81 -7.66 -17.36 -0.22
C ALA A 81 -6.79 -18.58 -0.56
N GLU A 82 -7.19 -19.79 -0.16
CA GLU A 82 -6.47 -21.02 -0.46
C GLU A 82 -6.44 -21.32 -1.96
N ASP A 83 -7.58 -21.18 -2.63
CA ASP A 83 -7.67 -21.46 -4.06
C ASP A 83 -6.91 -20.40 -4.86
N PHE A 84 -7.00 -19.14 -4.43
CA PHE A 84 -6.16 -18.08 -4.99
C PHE A 84 -4.67 -18.40 -4.82
N TYR A 85 -4.24 -18.86 -3.64
CA TYR A 85 -2.86 -19.26 -3.40
C TYR A 85 -2.42 -20.40 -4.33
N LYS A 86 -3.23 -21.48 -4.38
CA LYS A 86 -2.97 -22.67 -5.21
C LYS A 86 -2.83 -22.29 -6.68
N ASN A 87 -3.74 -21.47 -7.19
CA ASN A 87 -3.76 -21.00 -8.58
C ASN A 87 -2.51 -20.18 -8.93
N ASN A 88 -1.96 -19.43 -7.97
CA ASN A 88 -0.81 -18.55 -8.18
C ASN A 88 0.52 -19.16 -7.74
N ARG A 89 0.54 -20.40 -7.21
CA ARG A 89 1.76 -21.04 -6.68
C ARG A 89 2.87 -21.18 -7.73
N LYS A 90 2.52 -21.46 -8.98
CA LYS A 90 3.50 -21.56 -10.08
C LYS A 90 4.22 -20.23 -10.31
N LEU A 91 3.50 -19.10 -10.23
CA LEU A 91 4.08 -17.77 -10.38
C LEU A 91 5.00 -17.44 -9.22
N LEU A 92 4.60 -17.76 -7.99
CA LEU A 92 5.45 -17.60 -6.81
C LEU A 92 6.73 -18.43 -6.93
N ASN A 93 6.62 -19.70 -7.31
CA ASN A 93 7.78 -20.59 -7.47
C ASN A 93 8.75 -20.10 -8.56
N LYS A 94 8.24 -19.61 -9.69
CA LYS A 94 9.07 -19.03 -10.76
C LYS A 94 9.86 -17.80 -10.28
N ASN A 95 9.32 -17.07 -9.30
CA ASN A 95 9.90 -15.84 -8.77
C ASN A 95 10.38 -16.00 -7.31
N ILE A 96 10.65 -17.24 -6.87
CA ILE A 96 10.92 -17.53 -5.46
C ILE A 96 12.18 -16.84 -4.93
N GLU A 97 13.17 -16.62 -5.80
CA GLU A 97 14.40 -15.92 -5.41
C GLU A 97 14.16 -14.43 -5.13
N LEU A 98 13.25 -13.79 -5.86
CA LEU A 98 12.80 -12.42 -5.53
C LEU A 98 12.07 -12.37 -4.19
N PHE A 99 11.29 -13.41 -3.87
CA PHE A 99 10.67 -13.53 -2.56
C PHE A 99 11.74 -13.70 -1.46
N LYS A 100 12.67 -14.65 -1.60
CA LYS A 100 13.69 -14.98 -0.59
C LYS A 100 14.71 -13.88 -0.34
N LYS A 101 15.11 -13.13 -1.37
CA LYS A 101 16.17 -12.09 -1.28
C LYS A 101 15.88 -11.08 -0.17
N ASP A 102 14.63 -10.63 -0.11
CA ASP A 102 14.21 -9.56 0.79
C ASP A 102 13.31 -10.04 1.92
N TYR A 103 12.71 -11.23 1.85
CA TYR A 103 11.86 -11.75 2.91
C TYR A 103 12.58 -11.83 4.27
N ILE A 104 11.89 -11.38 5.32
CA ILE A 104 12.33 -11.49 6.71
C ILE A 104 11.40 -12.47 7.43
N ASP A 105 11.95 -13.63 7.84
CA ASP A 105 11.26 -14.52 8.78
C ASP A 105 11.32 -13.88 10.17
N ILE A 106 10.29 -13.10 10.50
CA ILE A 106 10.21 -12.36 11.77
C ILE A 106 10.30 -13.28 12.99
N LYS A 107 9.86 -14.54 12.91
CA LYS A 107 9.96 -15.48 14.04
C LYS A 107 11.41 -15.81 14.36
N LYS A 108 12.22 -16.03 13.33
CA LYS A 108 13.61 -16.52 13.45
C LYS A 108 14.65 -15.42 13.47
N THR A 109 14.37 -14.27 12.89
CA THR A 109 15.34 -13.16 12.78
C THR A 109 15.60 -12.55 14.15
N SER A 110 16.88 -12.36 14.51
CA SER A 110 17.27 -11.70 15.76
C SER A 110 17.00 -10.19 15.70
N ASN A 111 16.83 -9.56 16.87
CA ASN A 111 16.62 -8.11 16.94
C ASN A 111 17.82 -7.32 16.39
N SER A 112 19.05 -7.82 16.56
CA SER A 112 20.25 -7.17 16.02
C SER A 112 20.29 -7.16 14.50
N ILE A 113 19.90 -8.25 13.85
CA ILE A 113 19.81 -8.33 12.38
C ILE A 113 18.67 -7.44 11.90
N LEU A 114 17.52 -7.48 12.57
CA LEU A 114 16.37 -6.67 12.24
C LEU A 114 16.66 -5.16 12.38
N ALA A 115 17.35 -4.74 13.44
CA ALA A 115 17.79 -3.35 13.64
C ALA A 115 18.71 -2.88 12.50
N ARG A 116 19.67 -3.71 12.08
CA ARG A 116 20.51 -3.40 10.90
C ARG A 116 19.67 -3.22 9.63
N ASN A 117 18.69 -4.09 9.41
CA ASN A 117 17.82 -3.96 8.23
C ASN A 117 16.97 -2.68 8.29
N ILE A 118 16.39 -2.36 9.45
CA ILE A 118 15.60 -1.14 9.68
C ILE A 118 16.46 0.09 9.42
N LEU A 119 17.67 0.14 9.98
CA LEU A 119 18.63 1.21 9.76
C LEU A 119 18.92 1.41 8.26
N TYR A 120 19.55 0.41 7.63
CA TYR A 120 20.13 0.57 6.30
C TYR A 120 19.10 0.71 5.18
N TYR A 121 17.98 -0.01 5.29
CA TYR A 121 16.99 -0.05 4.21
C TYR A 121 15.82 0.90 4.44
N SER A 122 15.69 1.49 5.64
CA SER A 122 14.51 2.30 5.99
C SER A 122 14.93 3.66 6.54
N LEU A 123 15.49 3.72 7.76
CA LEU A 123 15.75 5.00 8.43
C LEU A 123 16.78 5.86 7.71
N SER A 124 17.84 5.24 7.17
CA SER A 124 18.89 5.97 6.43
C SER A 124 18.42 6.61 5.12
N ASN A 125 17.22 6.26 4.63
CA ASN A 125 16.63 6.82 3.42
C ASN A 125 15.63 7.97 3.72
N GLU A 126 15.40 8.28 4.99
CA GLU A 126 14.43 9.29 5.41
C GLU A 126 15.06 10.64 5.72
N THR A 127 14.23 11.68 5.68
CA THR A 127 14.62 13.01 6.17
C THR A 127 14.51 13.08 7.68
N TYR A 128 15.27 13.99 8.31
CA TYR A 128 15.14 14.25 9.74
C TYR A 128 13.69 14.60 10.14
N SER A 129 13.01 15.44 9.35
CA SER A 129 11.61 15.81 9.59
C SER A 129 10.66 14.60 9.58
N SER A 130 10.84 13.69 8.61
CA SER A 130 10.09 12.42 8.56
C SER A 130 10.34 11.59 9.82
N LEU A 131 11.60 11.40 10.19
CA LEU A 131 11.98 10.57 11.34
C LEU A 131 11.47 11.16 12.66
N ASN A 132 11.53 12.48 12.81
CA ASN A 132 10.96 13.17 13.97
C ASN A 132 9.45 12.94 14.05
N THR A 133 8.73 13.08 12.93
CA THR A 133 7.27 12.89 12.90
C THR A 133 6.85 11.44 13.17
N LEU A 134 7.60 10.47 12.64
CA LEU A 134 7.24 9.05 12.71
C LEU A 134 7.70 8.37 14.01
N PHE A 135 8.81 8.82 14.59
CA PHE A 135 9.47 8.14 15.72
C PHE A 135 9.92 9.08 16.85
N ASP A 136 9.52 10.35 16.84
CA ASP A 136 9.98 11.38 17.81
C ASP A 136 11.52 11.47 17.88
N TYR A 137 12.18 11.32 16.72
CA TYR A 137 13.63 11.29 16.59
C TYR A 137 14.30 12.66 16.80
N ASP A 138 15.20 12.73 17.77
CA ASP A 138 16.12 13.85 17.99
C ASP A 138 17.58 13.41 17.75
N ASN A 139 18.25 14.04 16.78
CA ASN A 139 19.60 13.71 16.38
C ASN A 139 20.67 14.29 17.33
N SER A 140 20.29 15.17 18.26
CA SER A 140 21.18 15.70 19.28
C SER A 140 21.37 14.72 20.45
N THR A 141 20.40 13.83 20.67
CA THR A 141 20.40 12.88 21.79
C THR A 141 20.52 11.43 21.36
N THR A 142 20.16 11.07 20.13
CA THR A 142 20.02 9.68 19.71
C THR A 142 20.62 9.47 18.31
N SER A 143 21.44 8.44 18.15
CA SER A 143 21.94 8.04 16.82
C SER A 143 20.89 7.23 16.05
N LEU A 144 21.01 7.13 14.73
CA LEU A 144 20.12 6.28 13.93
C LEU A 144 20.28 4.80 14.27
N GLU A 145 21.49 4.36 14.63
CA GLU A 145 21.78 3.01 15.09
C GLU A 145 21.03 2.67 16.38
N GLU A 146 21.03 3.62 17.33
CA GLU A 146 20.31 3.48 18.58
C GLU A 146 18.79 3.47 18.35
N LEU A 147 18.28 4.40 17.54
CA LEU A 147 16.87 4.43 17.15
C LEU A 147 16.43 3.10 16.51
N ALA A 148 17.20 2.56 15.56
CA ALA A 148 16.89 1.29 14.91
C ALA A 148 16.89 0.11 15.91
N SER A 149 17.83 0.12 16.86
CA SER A 149 17.93 -0.90 17.91
C SER A 149 16.74 -0.86 18.87
N ASN A 150 16.21 0.34 19.15
CA ASN A 150 15.02 0.54 19.98
C ASN A 150 13.72 0.13 19.26
N ILE A 151 13.63 0.36 17.94
CA ILE A 151 12.45 0.02 17.14
C ILE A 151 12.32 -1.49 16.91
N ALA A 152 13.43 -2.19 16.64
CA ALA A 152 13.40 -3.58 16.18
C ALA A 152 12.62 -4.56 17.09
N PRO A 153 12.79 -4.55 18.44
CA PRO A 153 12.02 -5.41 19.32
C PRO A 153 10.51 -5.17 19.24
N THR A 154 10.09 -3.90 19.25
CA THR A 154 8.68 -3.50 19.20
C THR A 154 8.05 -3.86 17.84
N PHE A 155 8.76 -3.60 16.74
CA PHE A 155 8.32 -3.99 15.40
C PHE A 155 8.10 -5.52 15.29
N LYS A 156 9.07 -6.32 15.76
CA LYS A 156 8.96 -7.78 15.81
C LYS A 156 7.75 -8.21 16.64
N GLN A 157 7.59 -7.64 17.84
CA GLN A 157 6.51 -8.01 18.75
C GLN A 157 5.13 -7.69 18.18
N ASN A 158 4.97 -6.57 17.47
CA ASN A 158 3.71 -6.18 16.84
C ASN A 158 3.27 -7.21 15.79
N ILE A 159 4.18 -7.62 14.89
CA ILE A 159 3.89 -8.62 13.86
C ILE A 159 3.60 -9.99 14.47
N LEU A 160 4.38 -10.41 15.49
CA LEU A 160 4.12 -11.67 16.19
C LEU A 160 2.76 -11.67 16.89
N THR A 161 2.38 -10.56 17.51
CA THR A 161 1.07 -10.39 18.17
C THR A 161 -0.06 -10.48 17.15
N LEU A 162 0.08 -9.82 16.00
CA LEU A 162 -0.89 -9.92 14.91
C LEU A 162 -1.04 -11.37 14.44
N TRP A 163 0.06 -12.07 14.18
CA TRP A 163 0.04 -13.46 13.76
C TRP A 163 -0.62 -14.41 14.77
N ASN A 164 -0.43 -14.15 16.06
CA ASN A 164 -0.98 -14.96 17.15
C ASN A 164 -2.38 -14.53 17.58
N THR A 165 -3.01 -13.58 16.89
CA THR A 165 -4.37 -13.15 17.21
C THR A 165 -5.35 -14.31 17.05
N PRO A 166 -6.12 -14.71 18.07
CA PRO A 166 -7.09 -15.79 17.95
C PRO A 166 -8.27 -15.37 17.07
N LEU A 167 -8.82 -16.32 16.31
CA LEU A 167 -10.05 -16.19 15.54
C LEU A 167 -11.11 -17.15 16.12
N LEU A 168 -12.36 -16.97 15.69
CA LEU A 168 -13.48 -17.82 16.13
C LEU A 168 -13.21 -19.31 15.86
N ASP A 169 -12.81 -19.62 14.64
CA ASP A 169 -12.62 -21.01 14.18
C ASP A 169 -11.14 -21.43 14.11
N ARG A 170 -10.21 -20.55 14.52
CA ARG A 170 -8.76 -20.77 14.38
C ARG A 170 -7.97 -20.22 15.57
N LYS A 171 -7.06 -21.02 16.13
CA LYS A 171 -6.23 -20.64 17.29
C LYS A 171 -5.35 -19.40 17.08
N LYS A 172 -4.97 -19.11 15.83
CA LYS A 172 -4.10 -17.98 15.44
C LYS A 172 -4.51 -17.48 14.07
N LEU A 173 -4.37 -16.18 13.80
CA LEU A 173 -4.65 -15.56 12.51
C LEU A 173 -3.78 -16.15 11.41
N LEU A 174 -2.48 -16.31 11.71
CA LEU A 174 -1.50 -16.79 10.76
C LEU A 174 -1.76 -18.25 10.39
N ARG A 175 -1.93 -18.46 9.09
CA ARG A 175 -1.99 -19.77 8.47
C ARG A 175 -0.61 -20.20 7.98
N ASP A 176 -0.16 -21.37 8.40
CA ASP A 176 1.16 -21.86 7.98
C ASP A 176 1.15 -22.36 6.52
N ASP A 177 0.02 -22.85 6.01
CA ASP A 177 -0.13 -23.41 4.66
C ASP A 177 -0.15 -22.35 3.55
N ILE A 178 -0.58 -21.12 3.86
CA ILE A 178 -0.60 -19.98 2.93
C ILE A 178 0.11 -18.74 3.47
N VAL A 179 1.06 -18.92 4.39
CA VAL A 179 1.77 -17.83 5.13
C VAL A 179 2.29 -16.71 4.23
N ALA A 180 2.77 -17.04 3.03
CA ALA A 180 3.30 -16.06 2.09
C ALA A 180 2.25 -14.99 1.74
N MET A 181 0.97 -15.33 1.61
CA MET A 181 -0.11 -14.37 1.29
C MET A 181 -0.28 -13.25 2.33
N TYR A 182 0.17 -13.47 3.56
CA TYR A 182 0.14 -12.46 4.61
C TYR A 182 1.29 -11.46 4.52
N THR A 183 2.12 -11.51 3.48
CA THR A 183 3.31 -10.67 3.33
C THR A 183 3.20 -9.75 2.13
N ALA A 184 3.68 -8.51 2.26
CA ALA A 184 3.73 -7.59 1.14
C ALA A 184 4.58 -8.12 -0.03
N GLN A 185 5.64 -8.88 0.28
CA GLN A 185 6.53 -9.46 -0.74
C GLN A 185 5.79 -10.43 -1.66
N TYR A 186 4.89 -11.25 -1.14
CA TYR A 186 4.05 -12.12 -1.97
C TYR A 186 3.22 -11.29 -2.97
N TRP A 187 2.52 -10.27 -2.48
CA TRP A 187 1.67 -9.44 -3.34
C TRP A 187 2.47 -8.64 -4.37
N ARG A 188 3.70 -8.23 -4.05
CA ARG A 188 4.64 -7.64 -5.02
C ARG A 188 5.06 -8.65 -6.10
N VAL A 189 5.31 -9.90 -5.74
CA VAL A 189 5.61 -10.98 -6.71
C VAL A 189 4.40 -11.27 -7.60
N ILE A 190 3.22 -11.45 -7.03
CA ILE A 190 1.98 -11.65 -7.78
C ILE A 190 1.73 -10.47 -8.72
N GLY A 191 1.90 -9.24 -8.22
CA GLY A 191 1.69 -8.06 -9.04
C GLY A 191 2.71 -7.89 -10.16
N SER A 192 3.97 -8.23 -9.90
CA SER A 192 5.01 -8.23 -10.93
C SER A 192 4.70 -9.24 -12.05
N ALA A 193 4.17 -10.42 -11.70
CA ALA A 193 3.80 -11.44 -12.69
C ALA A 193 2.58 -11.02 -13.54
N LEU A 194 1.69 -10.18 -13.01
CA LEU A 194 0.56 -9.62 -13.76
C LEU A 194 0.98 -8.53 -14.75
N LYS A 195 2.16 -7.92 -14.60
CA LYS A 195 2.70 -6.94 -15.56
C LYS A 195 2.76 -7.50 -16.97
N ASP A 196 3.22 -8.74 -17.15
CA ASP A 196 3.42 -9.39 -18.47
C ASP A 196 2.13 -9.69 -19.24
N SER A 197 0.98 -9.51 -18.60
CA SER A 197 -0.33 -9.69 -19.21
C SER A 197 -0.86 -8.33 -19.70
N LYS A 198 -1.32 -8.24 -20.95
CA LYS A 198 -1.96 -7.03 -21.54
C LYS A 198 -3.32 -6.69 -20.90
N ILE A 199 -3.50 -6.94 -19.61
CA ILE A 199 -4.78 -6.88 -18.92
C ILE A 199 -5.01 -5.46 -18.38
N ASP A 200 -6.28 -5.06 -18.35
CA ASP A 200 -6.79 -3.83 -17.75
C ASP A 200 -6.30 -3.61 -16.31
N SER A 201 -6.55 -2.41 -15.78
CA SER A 201 -6.26 -2.08 -14.38
C SER A 201 -6.97 -3.02 -13.41
N HIS A 202 -6.25 -3.47 -12.38
CA HIS A 202 -6.74 -4.42 -11.37
C HIS A 202 -6.71 -3.83 -9.96
N LEU A 203 -7.77 -4.05 -9.20
CA LEU A 203 -7.74 -3.94 -7.75
C LEU A 203 -8.01 -5.31 -7.15
N ILE A 204 -7.11 -5.78 -6.30
CA ILE A 204 -7.32 -6.98 -5.50
C ILE A 204 -7.68 -6.53 -4.09
N ILE A 205 -8.87 -6.90 -3.64
CA ILE A 205 -9.32 -6.61 -2.28
C ILE A 205 -9.18 -7.88 -1.47
N ILE A 206 -8.58 -7.78 -0.29
CA ILE A 206 -8.39 -8.90 0.61
C ILE A 206 -8.90 -8.56 2.00
N ASN A 207 -9.37 -9.54 2.76
CA ASN A 207 -9.73 -9.37 4.17
C ASN A 207 -8.64 -9.85 5.14
N MET A 208 -7.43 -10.14 4.64
CA MET A 208 -6.27 -10.53 5.43
C MET A 208 -5.32 -9.34 5.62
N PRO A 209 -4.59 -9.23 6.75
CA PRO A 209 -3.56 -8.20 6.89
C PRO A 209 -2.38 -8.48 5.95
N ILE A 210 -1.69 -7.41 5.56
CA ILE A 210 -0.44 -7.49 4.81
C ILE A 210 0.69 -7.04 5.73
N THR A 211 1.59 -7.96 6.07
CA THR A 211 2.74 -7.68 6.93
C THR A 211 3.95 -7.24 6.11
N ALA A 212 4.69 -6.28 6.63
CA ALA A 212 5.88 -5.70 6.02
C ALA A 212 7.14 -6.51 6.36
N ASN A 213 7.07 -7.82 6.14
CA ASN A 213 8.14 -8.76 6.48
C ASN A 213 9.19 -8.87 5.37
N TYR A 214 9.79 -7.74 5.03
CA TYR A 214 10.81 -7.67 3.99
C TYR A 214 11.81 -6.55 4.25
N LYS A 215 13.02 -6.69 3.72
CA LYS A 215 14.05 -5.64 3.73
C LYS A 215 13.56 -4.45 2.92
N GLY A 216 13.69 -3.24 3.46
CA GLY A 216 13.22 -2.03 2.79
C GLY A 216 11.72 -1.78 2.92
N ALA A 217 11.07 -2.34 3.95
CA ALA A 217 9.83 -1.76 4.45
C ALA A 217 10.11 -0.28 4.82
N ASN A 218 9.31 0.65 4.30
CA ASN A 218 9.54 2.08 4.55
C ASN A 218 9.31 2.44 6.03
N ALA A 219 9.86 3.58 6.44
CA ALA A 219 9.81 4.05 7.82
C ALA A 219 8.37 4.21 8.34
N LYS A 220 7.44 4.70 7.50
CA LYS A 220 6.02 4.81 7.86
C LYS A 220 5.44 3.46 8.26
N THR A 221 5.61 2.45 7.41
CA THR A 221 5.11 1.10 7.66
C THR A 221 5.69 0.51 8.95
N ILE A 222 6.96 0.78 9.24
CA ILE A 222 7.62 0.37 10.48
C ILE A 222 6.99 1.07 11.69
N SER A 223 6.76 2.39 11.61
CA SER A 223 6.10 3.17 12.66
C SER A 223 4.65 2.73 12.92
N GLU A 224 3.96 2.23 11.90
CA GLU A 224 2.58 1.74 11.97
C GLU A 224 2.47 0.27 12.41
N GLY A 225 3.56 -0.30 12.95
CA GLY A 225 3.57 -1.66 13.51
C GLY A 225 3.78 -2.77 12.49
N GLY A 226 4.29 -2.44 11.30
CA GLY A 226 4.69 -3.41 10.29
C GLY A 226 3.53 -3.97 9.48
N VAL A 227 2.44 -3.22 9.36
CA VAL A 227 1.27 -3.57 8.54
C VAL A 227 1.16 -2.59 7.38
N VAL A 228 0.80 -3.12 6.21
CA VAL A 228 0.51 -2.35 5.01
C VAL A 228 -0.99 -2.48 4.75
N ASP A 229 -1.67 -1.36 4.54
CA ASP A 229 -3.10 -1.33 4.24
C ASP A 229 -3.38 -1.33 2.73
N ARG A 230 -2.47 -0.80 1.91
CA ARG A 230 -2.47 -0.97 0.45
C ARG A 230 -1.08 -1.05 -0.16
N LEU A 231 -0.99 -1.77 -1.27
CA LEU A 231 0.16 -1.76 -2.18
C LEU A 231 -0.31 -1.22 -3.52
N VAL A 232 0.38 -0.23 -4.07
CA VAL A 232 0.15 0.26 -5.45
C VAL A 232 1.40 -0.03 -6.26
N LEU A 233 1.26 -0.82 -7.32
CA LEU A 233 2.38 -1.36 -8.09
C LEU A 233 2.36 -0.80 -9.52
N GLU A 234 3.52 -0.35 -9.99
CA GLU A 234 3.68 0.12 -11.37
C GLU A 234 3.54 -1.05 -12.35
N ASN A 235 2.82 -0.83 -13.45
CA ASN A 235 2.82 -1.74 -14.59
C ASN A 235 3.53 -1.06 -15.76
N GLU A 236 4.72 -1.56 -16.09
CA GLU A 236 5.57 -0.97 -17.14
C GLU A 236 4.99 -1.18 -18.54
N ASN A 237 4.04 -2.11 -18.71
CA ASN A 237 3.39 -2.41 -19.98
C ASN A 237 2.19 -1.51 -20.29
N ILE A 238 1.75 -0.67 -19.34
CA ILE A 238 0.75 0.37 -19.58
C ILE A 238 1.41 1.73 -19.38
N GLU A 239 1.69 2.41 -20.49
CA GLU A 239 2.31 3.72 -20.45
C GLU A 239 1.44 4.69 -19.62
N ASN A 240 2.03 5.25 -18.56
CA ASN A 240 1.45 6.28 -17.69
C ASN A 240 0.40 5.86 -16.64
N THR A 241 0.34 4.58 -16.22
CA THR A 241 -0.53 4.17 -15.09
C THR A 241 0.07 3.09 -14.20
N LYS A 242 -0.06 3.22 -12.87
CA LYS A 242 0.16 2.11 -11.93
C LYS A 242 -1.07 1.20 -12.01
N SER A 243 -0.98 0.02 -12.60
CA SER A 243 -2.20 -0.71 -13.02
C SER A 243 -2.65 -1.81 -12.07
N LEU A 244 -2.01 -1.96 -10.90
CA LEU A 244 -2.43 -2.93 -9.89
C LEU A 244 -2.35 -2.33 -8.50
N ALA A 245 -3.44 -2.48 -7.75
CA ALA A 245 -3.38 -2.29 -6.31
C ALA A 245 -3.89 -3.51 -5.55
N VAL A 246 -3.34 -3.73 -4.36
CA VAL A 246 -3.84 -4.69 -3.38
C VAL A 246 -4.28 -3.90 -2.16
N ILE A 247 -5.53 -4.05 -1.73
CA ILE A 247 -6.11 -3.33 -0.59
C ILE A 247 -6.51 -4.34 0.47
N SER A 248 -5.98 -4.18 1.68
CA SER A 248 -6.41 -4.95 2.84
C SER A 248 -7.56 -4.23 3.55
N THR A 249 -8.69 -4.92 3.69
CA THR A 249 -9.81 -4.48 4.53
C THR A 249 -9.60 -4.84 6.01
N TYR A 250 -8.57 -5.61 6.35
CA TYR A 250 -8.34 -6.06 7.73
C TYR A 250 -8.09 -4.89 8.72
N PRO A 251 -7.25 -3.88 8.39
CA PRO A 251 -7.08 -2.70 9.26
C PRO A 251 -8.38 -1.90 9.47
N PHE A 252 -9.31 -1.93 8.51
CA PHE A 252 -10.61 -1.26 8.63
C PHE A 252 -11.57 -2.00 9.56
N LEU A 253 -11.58 -3.34 9.48
CA LEU A 253 -12.63 -4.16 10.08
C LEU A 253 -12.21 -4.82 11.41
N SER A 254 -10.91 -5.03 11.63
CA SER A 254 -10.42 -5.80 12.77
C SER A 254 -10.55 -5.02 14.07
N ASN A 255 -10.99 -5.70 15.13
CA ASN A 255 -11.01 -5.17 16.50
C ASN A 255 -9.68 -5.40 17.24
N ASN A 256 -8.65 -5.93 16.58
CA ASN A 256 -7.32 -6.08 17.17
C ASN A 256 -6.84 -4.73 17.72
N LYS A 257 -6.26 -4.74 18.94
CA LYS A 257 -5.85 -3.55 19.69
C LYS A 257 -4.94 -2.62 18.89
N LEU A 258 -4.09 -3.16 18.01
CA LEU A 258 -3.23 -2.37 17.14
C LEU A 258 -4.07 -1.41 16.27
N PHE A 259 -5.13 -1.90 15.65
CA PHE A 259 -5.97 -1.09 14.75
C PHE A 259 -7.02 -0.27 15.50
N SER A 260 -7.64 -0.83 16.54
CA SER A 260 -8.68 -0.11 17.28
C SER A 260 -8.14 1.06 18.09
N SER A 261 -6.92 0.97 18.64
CA SER A 261 -6.28 2.12 19.31
C SER A 261 -5.93 3.24 18.33
N GLN A 262 -5.49 2.87 17.14
CA GLN A 262 -5.08 3.78 16.08
C GLN A 262 -6.27 4.48 15.38
N ARG A 263 -7.39 3.79 15.19
CA ARG A 263 -8.64 4.38 14.69
C ARG A 263 -9.36 5.27 15.70
N GLY A 264 -8.97 5.25 16.98
CA GLY A 264 -9.65 5.97 18.06
C GLY A 264 -11.04 5.45 18.46
N VAL A 265 -11.64 4.55 17.67
CA VAL A 265 -12.94 3.92 17.97
C VAL A 265 -12.89 2.40 17.80
N VAL A 266 -13.66 1.71 18.65
CA VAL A 266 -13.76 0.24 18.64
C VAL A 266 -14.51 -0.25 17.41
N LYS A 267 -15.62 0.41 17.04
CA LYS A 267 -16.48 0.00 15.93
C LYS A 267 -16.94 1.23 15.14
N ILE A 268 -16.89 1.11 13.81
CA ILE A 268 -17.45 2.08 12.87
C ILE A 268 -18.81 1.54 12.41
N ASP A 269 -19.82 2.40 12.34
CA ASP A 269 -21.11 2.00 11.80
C ASP A 269 -21.00 1.67 10.30
N SER A 270 -21.89 0.83 9.78
CA SER A 270 -21.79 0.29 8.41
C SER A 270 -21.83 1.40 7.34
N LYS A 271 -22.59 2.47 7.56
CA LYS A 271 -22.69 3.57 6.59
C LYS A 271 -21.38 4.32 6.53
N THR A 272 -20.86 4.76 7.67
CA THR A 272 -19.56 5.47 7.75
C THR A 272 -18.42 4.61 7.22
N LEU A 273 -18.42 3.31 7.52
CA LEU A 273 -17.42 2.36 7.01
C LEU A 273 -17.45 2.26 5.48
N ASN A 274 -18.63 2.12 4.88
CA ASN A 274 -18.80 2.05 3.42
C ASN A 274 -18.35 3.35 2.75
N ASP A 275 -18.59 4.49 3.39
CA ASP A 275 -18.16 5.81 2.93
C ASP A 275 -16.64 5.93 2.94
N ILE A 276 -16.01 5.67 4.09
CA ILE A 276 -14.56 5.64 4.24
C ILE A 276 -13.92 4.72 3.20
N PHE A 277 -14.42 3.50 3.06
CA PHE A 277 -13.85 2.52 2.14
C PHE A 277 -13.98 2.97 0.68
N SER A 278 -15.11 3.60 0.31
CA SER A 278 -15.31 4.16 -1.04
C SER A 278 -14.28 5.26 -1.34
N TYR A 279 -14.07 6.18 -0.41
CA TYR A 279 -13.08 7.25 -0.58
C TYR A 279 -11.65 6.68 -0.62
N TYR A 280 -11.36 5.66 0.18
CA TYR A 280 -10.04 5.04 0.21
C TYR A 280 -9.70 4.29 -1.08
N ILE A 281 -10.70 3.60 -1.66
CA ILE A 281 -10.57 2.99 -2.99
C ILE A 281 -10.38 4.08 -4.05
N LEU A 282 -11.16 5.16 -4.00
CA LEU A 282 -11.00 6.29 -4.92
C LEU A 282 -9.59 6.88 -4.87
N GLN A 283 -9.05 7.13 -3.67
CA GLN A 283 -7.68 7.59 -3.50
C GLN A 283 -6.68 6.60 -4.10
N THR A 284 -6.87 5.30 -3.88
CA THR A 284 -6.00 4.25 -4.44
C THR A 284 -6.04 4.26 -5.97
N ILE A 285 -7.22 4.45 -6.57
CA ILE A 285 -7.37 4.60 -8.03
C ILE A 285 -6.72 5.90 -8.50
N ALA A 286 -6.84 6.98 -7.74
CA ALA A 286 -6.17 8.23 -8.08
C ALA A 286 -4.65 8.01 -8.19
N MET A 287 -4.04 7.29 -7.24
CA MET A 287 -2.61 6.92 -7.28
C MET A 287 -2.23 6.07 -8.50
N MET A 288 -3.19 5.41 -9.14
CA MET A 288 -2.97 4.68 -10.40
C MET A 288 -2.75 5.62 -11.57
N PHE A 289 -3.22 6.87 -11.49
CA PHE A 289 -2.93 7.91 -12.46
C PHE A 289 -1.66 8.66 -12.07
N ASN A 290 -0.69 8.70 -12.98
CA ASN A 290 0.59 9.36 -12.76
C ASN A 290 0.52 10.86 -12.38
N LYS A 291 -0.64 11.52 -12.53
CA LYS A 291 -0.85 12.90 -12.08
C LYS A 291 -0.95 13.02 -10.56
N TYR A 292 -1.44 11.98 -9.89
CA TYR A 292 -1.82 12.04 -8.49
C TYR A 292 -0.86 11.22 -7.64
N ASP A 293 -0.44 11.83 -6.54
CA ASP A 293 0.39 11.18 -5.54
C ASP A 293 -0.07 11.55 -4.14
N ILE A 294 0.26 10.70 -3.15
CA ILE A 294 -0.10 10.99 -1.77
C ILE A 294 0.82 12.07 -1.20
N HIS A 295 0.22 13.02 -0.49
CA HIS A 295 0.93 14.10 0.18
C HIS A 295 0.56 14.18 1.66
N THR A 296 1.59 14.18 2.51
CA THR A 296 1.46 14.31 3.98
C THR A 296 1.05 15.73 4.40
N GLU A 297 1.27 16.73 3.55
CA GLU A 297 0.98 18.14 3.86
C GLU A 297 -0.44 18.58 3.45
N GLU A 298 -1.14 17.80 2.61
CA GLU A 298 -2.43 18.21 2.02
C GLU A 298 -3.64 17.68 2.79
N LYS A 299 -3.85 18.12 4.03
CA LYS A 299 -4.87 17.60 4.96
C LYS A 299 -6.32 17.52 4.41
N HIS A 300 -6.70 18.38 3.46
CA HIS A 300 -8.06 18.46 2.91
C HIS A 300 -8.19 17.94 1.46
N SER A 301 -7.20 17.17 1.01
CA SER A 301 -7.18 16.55 -0.32
C SER A 301 -7.57 15.08 -0.22
N ILE A 302 -8.25 14.55 -1.24
CA ILE A 302 -8.42 13.09 -1.38
C ILE A 302 -7.07 12.36 -1.42
N MET A 303 -6.00 13.06 -1.77
CA MET A 303 -4.64 12.55 -1.78
C MET A 303 -3.87 12.78 -0.46
N SER A 304 -4.54 13.18 0.62
CA SER A 304 -3.92 13.19 1.96
C SER A 304 -3.53 11.79 2.40
N GLU A 305 -2.33 11.63 2.97
CA GLU A 305 -1.92 10.33 3.53
C GLU A 305 -2.83 9.94 4.72
N VAL A 306 -3.16 8.64 4.80
CA VAL A 306 -3.77 8.10 6.02
C VAL A 306 -2.66 7.83 7.02
N GLU A 307 -2.66 8.57 8.12
CA GLU A 307 -1.69 8.38 9.20
C GLU A 307 -2.23 7.37 10.22
N LYS A 308 -1.40 6.40 10.60
CA LYS A 308 -1.65 5.44 11.68
C LYS A 308 -3.03 4.78 11.55
N PHE A 309 -3.40 4.36 10.35
CA PHE A 309 -4.71 3.74 10.04
C PHE A 309 -5.94 4.52 10.56
N ASN A 310 -5.82 5.84 10.81
CA ASN A 310 -6.93 6.65 11.30
C ASN A 310 -7.80 7.14 10.14
N TYR A 311 -8.55 6.19 9.56
CA TYR A 311 -9.38 6.43 8.39
C TYR A 311 -10.57 7.37 8.66
N ILE A 312 -11.00 7.51 9.92
CA ILE A 312 -12.12 8.36 10.30
C ILE A 312 -11.71 9.82 10.25
N ASP A 313 -10.62 10.18 10.92
CA ASP A 313 -10.13 11.55 10.91
C ASP A 313 -9.70 11.94 9.49
N TRP A 314 -9.04 11.03 8.78
CA TRP A 314 -8.72 11.21 7.36
C TRP A 314 -9.98 11.52 6.53
N TYR A 315 -11.03 10.70 6.63
CA TYR A 315 -12.26 10.90 5.89
C TYR A 315 -12.96 12.22 6.28
N ASN A 316 -13.06 12.52 7.57
CA ASN A 316 -13.67 13.75 8.07
C ASN A 316 -12.93 15.01 7.59
N ASN A 317 -11.60 14.95 7.48
CA ASN A 317 -10.79 16.07 6.96
C ASN A 317 -10.99 16.31 5.46
N ILE A 318 -11.50 15.32 4.74
CA ILE A 318 -11.77 15.39 3.30
C ILE A 318 -13.21 15.84 3.02
N VAL A 319 -14.21 15.25 3.69
CA VAL A 319 -15.62 15.49 3.34
C VAL A 319 -16.22 16.76 3.93
N ASN A 320 -15.66 17.28 5.03
CA ASN A 320 -16.14 18.50 5.69
C ASN A 320 -15.51 19.78 5.16
N TYR A 321 -14.62 19.67 4.17
CA TYR A 321 -13.90 20.79 3.58
C TYR A 321 -14.11 20.80 2.07
N GLU A 322 -14.07 22.00 1.47
CA GLU A 322 -14.14 22.11 0.02
C GLU A 322 -12.93 21.39 -0.60
N LEU A 323 -13.21 20.32 -1.34
CA LEU A 323 -12.20 19.46 -1.95
C LEU A 323 -11.34 20.28 -2.90
N ARG A 324 -10.10 20.56 -2.49
CA ARG A 324 -9.11 21.15 -3.39
C ARG A 324 -8.76 20.12 -4.45
N ALA A 325 -8.72 20.54 -5.71
CA ALA A 325 -8.29 19.68 -6.80
C ALA A 325 -6.92 19.07 -6.44
N PRO A 326 -6.71 17.76 -6.64
CA PRO A 326 -5.45 17.14 -6.24
C PRO A 326 -4.30 17.79 -6.99
N TYR A 327 -3.30 18.28 -6.26
CA TYR A 327 -2.17 18.97 -6.87
C TYR A 327 -1.27 18.00 -7.63
N LYS A 328 -0.58 18.54 -8.64
CA LYS A 328 0.45 17.84 -9.41
C LYS A 328 1.74 17.82 -8.58
N GLY A 329 1.96 16.76 -7.81
CA GLY A 329 3.25 16.47 -7.20
C GLY A 329 3.67 15.06 -7.56
N LEU A 330 4.63 14.89 -8.46
CA LEU A 330 5.25 13.58 -8.68
C LEU A 330 6.22 13.33 -7.52
N LYS A 331 5.84 12.54 -6.51
CA LYS A 331 6.84 11.89 -5.65
C LYS A 331 7.18 10.58 -6.34
N TYR A 332 8.46 10.40 -6.67
CA TYR A 332 8.94 9.08 -7.01
C TYR A 332 8.93 8.26 -5.72
N TYR A 333 7.98 7.34 -5.57
CA TYR A 333 8.13 6.27 -4.59
C TYR A 333 9.31 5.40 -5.04
N LYS A 334 10.51 5.72 -4.55
CA LYS A 334 11.55 4.72 -4.43
C LYS A 334 11.24 3.83 -3.23
N ASP A 335 10.15 3.07 -3.32
CA ASP A 335 10.11 1.74 -2.69
C ASP A 335 11.01 0.83 -3.55
N SER A 336 12.30 1.14 -3.61
CA SER A 336 13.22 0.47 -4.53
C SER A 336 13.67 -0.83 -3.90
N ILE A 337 12.93 -1.92 -4.16
CA ILE A 337 13.61 -3.18 -4.40
C ILE A 337 14.37 -2.94 -5.71
N LYS A 338 15.69 -2.73 -5.61
CA LYS A 338 16.54 -2.70 -6.80
C LYS A 338 16.45 -4.10 -7.43
N TYR A 339 15.78 -4.16 -8.58
CA TYR A 339 15.80 -5.33 -9.47
C TYR A 339 17.20 -5.53 -10.03
#